data_AF-A0A0X8JKK0-F1
#
_entry.id   AF-A0A0X8JKK0-F1
#
_cell.length_a   1.000
_cell.length_b   1.000
_cell.length_c   1.000
_cell.angle_alpha   90.00
_cell.angle_beta   90.00
_cell.angle_gamma   90.00
#
_symmetry.space_group_name_H-M   'P 1'
#
loop_
_entity.id
_entity.type
_entity.pdbx_description
1 polymer ?
#
loop_
_entity_poly.entity_id
_entity_poly.type
_entity_poly.pdbx_seq_one_letter_code
_entity_poly.pdbx_strand_id
1 'polypeptide(L)' 'MYDITLNEWYRHLAVCGVLRRAGNAVPPPTAAAIAGTMGKLLLLTWSGETISLGSTPIWVQPIAAALMAAQ' A
#
# COMPACT_ATOMS: atom_id res chain seq x y z
N MET A 1 27.00 8.63 -22.89
CA MET A 1 27.33 7.19 -22.91
C MET A 1 26.70 6.48 -21.70
N TYR A 2 25.38 6.60 -21.53
CA TYR A 2 24.59 5.88 -20.53
C TYR A 2 23.14 5.92 -21.01
N ASP A 3 22.69 4.94 -21.81
CA ASP A 3 21.26 4.55 -21.90
C ASP A 3 21.01 3.32 -22.80
N ILE A 4 21.79 2.24 -22.70
CA ILE A 4 21.47 0.99 -23.43
C ILE A 4 21.08 -0.18 -22.53
N THR A 5 21.16 -0.01 -21.21
CA THR A 5 20.81 -1.06 -20.26
C THR A 5 19.36 -0.92 -19.80
N LEU A 6 18.91 0.28 -19.45
CA LEU A 6 17.58 0.50 -18.89
C LEU A 6 16.46 0.14 -19.89
N ASN A 7 16.60 0.54 -21.15
CA ASN A 7 15.62 0.29 -22.22
C ASN A 7 15.50 -1.19 -22.63
N GLU A 8 16.59 -1.96 -22.57
CA GLU A 8 16.58 -3.40 -22.89
C GLU A 8 15.98 -4.23 -21.76
N TRP A 9 16.33 -3.93 -20.50
CA TRP A 9 15.68 -4.50 -19.32
C TRP A 9 14.18 -4.15 -19.25
N TYR A 10 13.80 -2.89 -19.54
CA TYR A 10 12.39 -2.48 -19.58
C TYR A 10 11.60 -3.19 -20.67
N ARG A 11 12.17 -3.38 -21.87
CA ARG A 11 11.53 -4.17 -22.93
C ARG A 11 11.29 -5.61 -22.49
N HIS A 12 12.27 -6.23 -21.83
CA HIS A 12 12.13 -7.60 -21.33
C HIS A 12 11.03 -7.71 -20.26
N LEU A 13 11.01 -6.79 -19.29
CA LEU A 13 10.01 -6.75 -18.21
C LEU A 13 8.59 -6.37 -18.72
N ALA A 14 8.48 -5.55 -19.76
CA ALA A 14 7.21 -5.19 -20.40
C ALA A 14 6.62 -6.36 -21.19
N VAL A 15 7.44 -7.08 -21.95
CA VAL A 15 7.06 -8.29 -22.71
C VAL A 15 6.68 -9.43 -21.75
N CYS A 16 7.46 -9.65 -20.70
CA CYS A 16 7.13 -10.61 -19.63
C CYS A 16 5.91 -10.18 -18.81
N GLY A 17 5.35 -8.99 -19.05
CA GLY A 17 4.16 -8.49 -18.38
C GLY A 17 4.35 -8.16 -16.89
N VAL A 18 5.59 -8.20 -16.39
CA VAL A 18 5.93 -7.94 -14.99
C VAL A 18 5.57 -6.50 -14.63
N LEU A 19 5.90 -5.53 -15.48
CA LEU A 19 5.53 -4.13 -15.25
C LEU A 19 4.01 -3.93 -15.17
N ARG A 20 3.23 -4.67 -15.97
CA ARG A 20 1.76 -4.62 -15.95
C ARG A 20 1.17 -5.16 -14.65
N ARG A 21 1.79 -6.19 -14.07
CA ARG A 21 1.30 -6.86 -12.85
C ARG A 21 1.85 -6.23 -11.58
N ALA A 22 3.05 -5.63 -11.63
CA ALA A 22 3.72 -5.02 -10.49
C ALA A 22 3.41 -3.52 -10.33
N GLY A 23 3.10 -2.81 -11.42
CA GLY A 23 3.13 -1.35 -11.46
C GLY A 23 2.28 -0.61 -10.41
N ASN A 24 1.22 -1.23 -9.87
CA ASN A 24 0.37 -0.67 -8.80
C ASN A 24 -0.19 -1.73 -7.84
N ALA A 25 0.29 -2.97 -7.89
CA ALA A 25 -0.26 -4.04 -7.04
C ALA A 25 0.27 -3.89 -5.61
N VAL A 26 -0.64 -3.76 -4.64
CA VAL A 26 -0.28 -3.80 -3.22
C VAL A 26 0.21 -5.22 -2.89
N PRO A 27 1.41 -5.39 -2.29
CA PRO A 27 1.89 -6.69 -1.87
C PRO A 27 0.88 -7.38 -0.93
N PRO A 28 0.64 -8.70 -1.08
CA PRO A 28 -0.28 -9.44 -0.22
C PRO A 28 -0.12 -9.22 1.30
N PRO A 29 1.10 -9.19 1.89
CA PRO A 29 1.26 -8.93 3.32
C PRO A 29 0.82 -7.50 3.70
N THR A 30 1.04 -6.52 2.82
CA THR A 30 0.61 -5.14 3.03
C THR A 30 -0.92 -5.04 2.98
N ALA A 31 -1.56 -5.71 2.01
CA ALA A 31 -3.01 -5.74 1.91
C ALA A 31 -3.66 -6.37 3.16
N ALA A 32 -3.09 -7.44 3.70
CA ALA A 32 -3.55 -8.07 4.93
C ALA A 32 -3.43 -7.13 6.15
N ALA A 33 -2.32 -6.39 6.26
CA ALA A 33 -2.12 -5.41 7.34
C ALA A 33 -3.12 -4.24 7.25
N ILE A 34 -3.40 -3.75 6.04
CA ILE A 34 -4.40 -2.71 5.81
C ILE A 34 -5.79 -3.23 6.19
N ALA A 35 -6.19 -4.41 5.70
CA ALA A 35 -7.49 -5.01 6.00
C ALA A 35 -7.69 -5.24 7.51
N GLY A 36 -6.67 -5.74 8.21
CA GLY A 36 -6.72 -5.91 9.67
C GLY A 36 -6.87 -4.59 10.44
N THR A 37 -6.15 -3.55 10.01
CA THR A 37 -6.23 -2.22 10.63
C THR A 37 -7.60 -1.58 10.39
N MET A 38 -8.10 -1.65 9.15
CA MET A 38 -9.42 -1.11 8.78
C MET A 38 -10.54 -1.88 9.48
N GLY A 39 -10.46 -3.20 9.60
CA GLY A 39 -11.44 -3.99 10.34
C GLY A 39 -11.51 -3.62 11.82
N LYS A 40 -10.34 -3.43 12.47
CA LYS A 40 -10.27 -2.96 13.86
C LYS A 40 -10.85 -1.56 14.02
N LEU A 41 -10.54 -0.65 13.09
CA LEU A 41 -11.09 0.70 13.08
C LEU A 41 -12.62 0.67 12.97
N LEU A 42 -13.17 -0.08 12.02
CA LEU A 42 -14.62 -0.18 11.82
C LEU A 42 -15.33 -0.70 13.07
N LEU A 43 -14.80 -1.75 13.71
CA LEU A 43 -15.37 -2.28 14.95
C LEU A 43 -15.36 -1.26 16.09
N LEU A 44 -14.26 -0.52 16.27
CA LEU A 44 -14.15 0.51 17.30
C LEU A 44 -15.10 1.68 17.03
N THR A 45 -15.16 2.14 15.78
CA THR A 45 -16.11 3.20 15.39
C THR A 45 -17.55 2.78 15.62
N TRP A 46 -17.89 1.51 15.41
CA TRP A 46 -19.24 1.00 15.68
C TRP A 46 -19.56 0.91 17.18
N SER A 47 -18.56 0.62 18.01
CA SER A 47 -18.67 0.72 19.48
C SER A 47 -18.62 2.16 20.01
N GLY A 48 -18.46 3.17 19.15
CA GLY A 48 -18.37 4.58 19.53
C GLY A 48 -17.01 5.02 20.09
N GLU A 49 -15.98 4.18 19.94
CA GLU A 49 -14.64 4.41 20.46
C GLU A 49 -13.70 4.86 19.32
N THR A 50 -12.96 5.94 19.51
CA THR A 50 -11.99 6.44 18.52
C THR A 50 -10.60 5.91 18.84
N ILE A 51 -9.94 5.29 17.86
CA ILE A 51 -8.58 4.75 18.05
C ILE A 51 -7.51 5.73 17.57
N SER A 52 -6.42 5.80 18.31
CA SER A 52 -5.22 6.50 17.86
C SER A 52 -4.41 5.60 16.91
N LEU A 53 -4.21 6.03 15.66
CA LEU A 53 -3.52 5.26 14.61
C LEU A 53 -1.98 5.22 14.77
N GLY A 54 -1.43 5.67 15.90
CA GLY A 54 0.01 5.78 16.14
C GLY A 54 0.78 4.45 16.17
N SER A 55 0.10 3.31 16.41
CA SER A 55 0.72 1.97 16.46
C SER A 55 0.47 1.15 15.18
N THR A 56 0.20 1.81 14.05
CA THR A 56 -0.06 1.13 12.78
C THR A 56 1.23 0.67 12.09
N PRO A 57 1.22 -0.48 11.40
CA PRO A 57 2.40 -0.98 10.68
C PRO A 57 2.86 0.01 9.59
N ILE A 58 4.17 0.05 9.30
CA ILE A 58 4.82 1.08 8.45
C ILE A 58 4.17 1.26 7.07
N TRP A 59 3.62 0.18 6.51
CA TRP A 59 2.94 0.21 5.20
C TRP A 59 1.53 0.80 5.23
N VAL A 60 0.92 0.89 6.42
CA VAL A 60 -0.43 1.47 6.64
C VAL A 60 -0.35 2.92 7.10
N GLN A 61 0.80 3.34 7.63
CA GLN A 61 1.08 4.72 8.05
C GLN A 61 0.67 5.79 7.01
N PRO A 62 0.96 5.68 5.70
CA PRO A 62 0.54 6.70 4.74
C PRO A 62 -1.00 6.80 4.60
N ILE A 63 -1.72 5.68 4.72
CA ILE A 63 -3.18 5.64 4.67
C ILE A 63 -3.76 6.22 5.96
N ALA A 64 -3.17 5.86 7.11
CA ALA A 64 -3.56 6.40 8.40
C ALA A 64 -3.37 7.93 8.46
N ALA A 65 -2.25 8.44 7.95
CA ALA A 65 -1.99 9.87 7.86
C ALA A 65 -3.00 10.58 6.95
N ALA A 66 -3.35 9.99 5.81
CA ALA A 66 -4.37 10.52 4.91
C ALA A 66 -5.77 10.58 5.56
N LEU A 67 -6.13 9.56 6.35
CA LEU A 67 -7.40 9.54 7.08
C LEU A 67 -7.46 10.62 8.19
N MET A 68 -6.36 10.80 8.94
CA MET A 68 -6.27 11.84 9.96
C MET A 68 -6.30 13.26 9.37
N ALA A 69 -5.75 13.46 8.17
CA ALA A 69 -5.82 14.73 7.47
C ALA A 69 -7.20 15.02 6.85
N ALA A 70 -8.06 14.00 6.70
CA ALA A 70 -9.41 14.11 6.15
C ALA A 70 -10.50 14.32 7.22
N GLN A 71 -10.15 14.18 8.51
CA GLN A 71 -10.99 14.55 9.65
C GLN A 71 -10.90 16.05 9.94
#